data_AF-A0A534J143-F1
#
_entry.id   AF-A0A534J143-F1
#
_cell.length_a   1.000
_cell.length_b   1.000
_cell.length_c   1.000
_cell.angle_alpha   90.00
_cell.angle_beta   90.00
_cell.angle_gamma   90.00
#
_symmetry.space_group_name_H-M   'P 1'
#
loop_
_entity.id
_entity.type
_entity.pdbx_description
1 polymer ?
#
loop_
_entity_poly.entity_id
_entity_poly.type
_entity_poly.pdbx_seq_one_letter_code
_entity_poly.pdbx_strand_id
1 'polypeptide(L)'
;MGLFMEGGDLVAYASRESPSRGRAIGRADRGEDLGVAQLEGIVALKPGHISLLRIPSAANGGSRRVDLERARRALRRVDAEVFAILDAPARTVAARLRIRPDIRFGAIAGVIEASERGLGVALILPEDRVAAAVAAIEEANARLTEAIPYETIPLG
;
A
#
# COMPACT_ATOMS: atom_id res chain seq x y z
N MET A 1 -17.59 17.54 13.47
CA MET A 1 -17.59 17.05 12.08
C MET A 1 -17.42 15.54 12.06
N GLY A 2 -17.81 14.86 10.97
CA GLY A 2 -17.54 13.43 10.79
C GLY A 2 -16.16 13.18 10.19
N LEU A 3 -15.55 12.05 10.56
CA LEU A 3 -14.22 11.63 10.11
C LEU A 3 -14.29 10.31 9.33
N PHE A 4 -13.51 10.21 8.25
CA PHE A 4 -13.50 9.08 7.33
C PHE A 4 -12.08 8.79 6.86
N MET A 5 -11.72 7.52 6.68
CA MET A 5 -10.49 7.16 5.95
C MET A 5 -10.79 7.18 4.46
N GLU A 6 -10.08 8.01 3.71
CA GLU A 6 -10.20 8.13 2.25
C GLU A 6 -8.80 8.30 1.66
N GLY A 7 -8.40 7.42 0.72
CA GLY A 7 -7.08 7.51 0.09
C GLY A 7 -5.90 7.38 1.06
N GLY A 8 -6.10 6.69 2.19
CA GLY A 8 -5.11 6.55 3.25
C GLY A 8 -5.06 7.72 4.24
N ASP A 9 -5.81 8.79 3.99
CA ASP A 9 -5.86 9.97 4.85
C ASP A 9 -7.14 9.99 5.70
N LEU A 10 -7.04 10.59 6.88
CA LEU A 10 -8.20 10.87 7.71
C LEU A 10 -8.84 12.19 7.28
N VAL A 11 -9.95 12.12 6.55
CA VAL A 11 -10.65 13.27 5.97
C VAL A 11 -11.83 13.69 6.84
N ALA A 12 -11.90 15.00 7.11
CA ALA A 12 -12.95 15.61 7.91
C ALA A 12 -14.05 16.23 7.04
N TYR A 13 -15.31 15.96 7.36
CA TYR A 13 -16.47 16.52 6.67
C TYR A 13 -17.43 17.19 7.65
N ALA A 14 -17.70 18.48 7.42
CA ALA A 14 -18.63 19.24 8.25
C ALA A 14 -20.08 18.71 8.18
N SER A 15 -20.49 18.22 7.00
CA SER A 15 -21.88 17.84 6.70
C SER A 15 -22.13 16.33 6.58
N ARG A 16 -21.11 15.48 6.70
CA ARG A 16 -21.28 14.01 6.69
C ARG A 16 -21.24 13.47 8.11
N GLU A 17 -22.25 12.70 8.47
CA GLU A 17 -22.28 11.99 9.75
C GLU A 17 -21.43 10.72 9.67
N SER A 18 -20.67 10.47 10.73
CA SER A 18 -19.80 9.30 10.88
C SER A 18 -19.84 8.87 12.35
N PRO A 19 -19.72 7.56 12.64
CA PRO A 19 -19.52 7.08 14.00
C PRO A 19 -18.22 7.61 14.63
N SER A 20 -17.26 8.08 13.82
CA SER A 20 -16.11 8.83 14.29
C SER A 20 -16.27 10.33 14.04
N ARG A 21 -16.06 11.12 15.08
CA ARG A 21 -16.24 12.56 15.06
C ARG A 21 -15.07 13.28 15.73
N GLY A 22 -14.96 14.56 15.43
CA GLY A 22 -14.05 15.46 16.14
C GLY A 22 -14.51 16.90 16.08
N ARG A 23 -13.81 17.77 16.83
CA ARG A 23 -13.98 19.22 16.83
C ARG A 23 -12.82 19.90 16.12
N ALA A 24 -13.13 20.84 15.23
CA ALA A 24 -12.13 21.61 14.51
C ALA A 24 -11.44 22.59 15.46
N ILE A 25 -10.11 22.67 15.35
CA ILE A 25 -9.29 23.65 16.11
C ILE A 25 -9.30 25.01 15.39
N GLY A 26 -9.45 25.01 14.06
CA GLY A 26 -9.49 26.21 13.24
C GLY A 26 -10.52 26.11 12.09
N ARG A 27 -10.51 27.10 11.21
CA ARG A 27 -11.21 27.03 9.93
C ARG A 27 -10.25 26.42 8.90
N ALA A 28 -10.81 25.66 7.97
CA ALA A 28 -10.12 25.14 6.82
C ALA A 28 -11.10 25.10 5.65
N ASP A 29 -10.62 25.44 4.47
CA ASP A 29 -11.32 25.22 3.22
C ASP A 29 -11.06 23.79 2.70
N ARG A 30 -11.81 23.38 1.67
CA ARG A 30 -11.62 22.06 1.07
C ARG A 30 -10.20 21.92 0.51
N GLY A 31 -9.49 20.90 0.97
CA GLY A 31 -8.13 20.58 0.52
C GLY A 31 -7.03 21.16 1.42
N GLU A 32 -7.39 21.92 2.45
CA GLU A 32 -6.45 22.39 3.47
C GLU A 32 -6.33 21.37 4.61
N ASP A 33 -5.20 21.42 5.33
CA ASP A 33 -5.04 20.67 6.56
C ASP A 33 -5.94 21.25 7.68
N LEU A 34 -6.44 20.37 8.54
CA LEU A 34 -7.29 20.77 9.65
C LEU A 34 -6.86 20.07 10.92
N GLY A 35 -6.43 20.87 11.91
CA GLY A 35 -6.27 20.38 13.28
C GLY A 35 -7.61 19.93 13.85
N VAL A 36 -7.67 18.68 14.34
CA VAL A 36 -8.85 18.10 14.98
C VAL A 36 -8.54 17.73 16.42
N ALA A 37 -9.41 18.16 17.34
CA ALA A 37 -9.38 17.82 18.76
C ALA A 37 -10.66 17.05 19.15
N GLN A 38 -10.68 16.53 20.38
CA GLN A 38 -11.86 15.86 20.96
C GLN A 38 -12.38 14.75 20.05
N LEU A 39 -11.49 13.82 19.70
CA LEU A 39 -11.83 12.67 18.87
C LEU A 39 -12.76 11.74 19.66
N GLU A 40 -13.88 11.39 19.06
CA GLU A 40 -14.88 10.48 19.61
C GLU A 40 -15.19 9.37 18.60
N GLY A 41 -15.44 8.16 19.12
CA GLY A 41 -15.76 6.99 18.32
C GLY A 41 -14.55 6.37 17.60
N ILE A 42 -14.82 5.33 16.82
CA ILE A 42 -13.81 4.58 16.06
C ILE A 42 -14.01 4.88 14.57
N VAL A 43 -12.94 5.28 13.89
CA VAL A 43 -12.97 5.47 12.44
C VAL A 43 -13.11 4.11 11.78
N ALA A 44 -14.12 3.93 10.93
CA ALA A 44 -14.26 2.72 10.14
C ALA A 44 -13.11 2.66 9.13
N LEU A 45 -12.15 1.77 9.39
CA LEU A 45 -10.99 1.53 8.56
C LEU A 45 -10.86 0.02 8.39
N LYS A 46 -10.87 -0.42 7.13
CA LYS A 46 -10.52 -1.77 6.77
C LYS A 46 -9.15 -1.74 6.11
N PRO A 47 -8.27 -2.69 6.41
CA PRO A 47 -7.03 -2.83 5.67
C PRO A 47 -7.31 -2.98 4.17
N GLY A 48 -6.40 -2.45 3.35
CA GLY A 48 -6.39 -2.66 1.91
C GLY A 48 -5.85 -4.06 1.59
N HIS A 49 -5.02 -4.17 0.56
CA HIS A 49 -4.43 -5.46 0.18
C HIS A 49 -3.01 -5.29 -0.35
N ILE A 50 -2.21 -6.35 -0.29
CA ILE A 50 -0.84 -6.37 -0.80
C ILE A 50 -0.69 -7.43 -1.90
N SER A 51 -0.39 -6.99 -3.12
CA SER A 51 0.01 -7.88 -4.22
C SER A 51 1.54 -7.90 -4.33
N LEU A 52 2.14 -9.03 -3.95
CA LEU A 52 3.58 -9.29 -4.05
C LEU A 52 3.92 -9.77 -5.46
N LEU A 53 4.41 -8.86 -6.30
CA LEU A 53 4.78 -9.11 -7.69
C LEU A 53 6.21 -9.65 -7.79
N ARG A 54 6.35 -10.97 -7.71
CA ARG A 54 7.65 -11.64 -7.67
C ARG A 54 8.33 -11.60 -9.04
N ILE A 55 9.60 -11.19 -9.05
CA ILE A 55 10.52 -11.29 -10.20
C ILE A 55 11.64 -12.27 -9.88
N PRO A 56 12.34 -12.84 -10.88
CA PRO A 56 13.49 -13.70 -10.62
C PRO A 56 14.54 -12.99 -9.74
N SER A 57 15.19 -13.74 -8.86
CA SER A 57 16.31 -13.21 -8.06
C SER A 57 17.45 -12.71 -8.94
N ALA A 58 18.33 -11.86 -8.40
CA ALA A 58 19.51 -11.39 -9.13
C ALA A 58 20.39 -12.57 -9.61
N ALA A 59 20.56 -13.59 -8.76
CA ALA A 59 21.29 -14.82 -9.09
C ALA A 59 20.64 -15.58 -10.27
N ASN A 60 19.32 -15.56 -10.36
CA ASN A 60 18.58 -16.25 -11.41
C ASN A 60 18.33 -15.41 -12.67
N GLY A 61 19.00 -14.26 -12.84
CA GLY A 61 18.91 -13.40 -14.03
C GLY A 61 18.07 -12.13 -13.84
N GLY A 62 17.44 -11.96 -12.68
CA GLY A 62 16.82 -10.72 -12.24
C GLY A 62 15.82 -10.14 -13.23
N SER A 63 15.91 -8.82 -13.40
CA SER A 63 15.08 -8.04 -14.34
C SER A 63 15.21 -8.49 -15.81
N ARG A 64 16.26 -9.20 -16.20
CA ARG A 64 16.47 -9.65 -17.59
C ARG A 64 15.55 -10.81 -17.99
N ARG A 65 15.04 -11.58 -17.02
CA ARG A 65 14.18 -12.74 -17.25
C ARG A 65 12.70 -12.48 -16.99
N VAL A 66 12.32 -11.23 -16.72
CA VAL A 66 10.93 -10.86 -16.51
C VAL A 66 10.22 -10.79 -17.86
N ASP A 67 9.08 -11.47 -17.97
CA ASP A 67 8.16 -11.31 -19.10
C ASP A 67 7.37 -10.00 -18.91
N LEU A 68 7.74 -8.97 -19.67
CA LEU A 68 7.10 -7.65 -19.58
C LEU A 68 5.62 -7.66 -19.97
N GLU A 69 5.20 -8.55 -20.87
CA GLU A 69 3.79 -8.66 -21.27
C GLU A 69 2.96 -9.31 -20.17
N ARG A 70 3.49 -10.37 -19.54
CA ARG A 70 2.87 -10.97 -18.36
C ARG A 70 2.82 -9.98 -17.19
N ALA A 71 3.90 -9.24 -16.95
CA ALA A 71 3.95 -8.20 -15.93
C ALA A 71 2.88 -7.12 -16.15
N ARG A 72 2.75 -6.61 -17.38
CA ARG A 72 1.69 -5.64 -17.73
C ARG A 72 0.29 -6.20 -17.50
N ARG A 73 0.05 -7.48 -17.81
CA ARG A 73 -1.25 -8.14 -17.54
C ARG A 73 -1.53 -8.27 -16.04
N ALA A 74 -0.53 -8.67 -15.26
CA ALA A 74 -0.65 -8.75 -13.81
C ALA A 74 -0.97 -7.38 -13.19
N LEU A 75 -0.24 -6.35 -13.60
CA LEU A 75 -0.42 -4.98 -13.12
C LEU A 75 -1.80 -4.38 -13.43
N ARG A 76 -2.44 -4.79 -14.53
CA ARG A 76 -3.81 -4.37 -14.85
C ARG A 76 -4.89 -5.07 -14.01
N ARG A 77 -4.53 -6.14 -13.29
CA ARG A 77 -5.46 -6.93 -12.47
C ARG A 77 -5.36 -6.59 -10.99
N VAL A 78 -4.22 -6.07 -10.56
CA VAL A 78 -4.05 -5.58 -9.19
C VAL A 78 -4.71 -4.20 -9.08
N ASP A 79 -5.51 -4.02 -8.05
CA ASP A 79 -6.16 -2.74 -7.76
C ASP A 79 -5.23 -1.92 -6.84
N ALA A 80 -4.09 -1.51 -7.39
CA ALA A 80 -3.04 -0.88 -6.61
C ALA A 80 -3.09 0.66 -6.73
N GLU A 81 -3.23 1.30 -5.57
CA GLU A 81 -3.14 2.75 -5.39
C GLU A 81 -1.70 3.19 -5.09
N VAL A 82 -0.91 2.29 -4.47
CA VAL A 82 0.50 2.52 -4.13
C VAL A 82 1.38 1.50 -4.85
N PHE A 83 2.42 1.99 -5.53
CA PHE A 83 3.44 1.17 -6.16
C PHE A 83 4.75 1.23 -5.38
N ALA A 84 5.21 0.07 -4.92
CA ALA A 84 6.46 -0.07 -4.20
C ALA A 84 7.43 -0.97 -4.97
N ILE A 85 8.73 -0.73 -4.76
CA ILE A 85 9.80 -1.57 -5.29
C ILE A 85 10.77 -1.95 -4.19
N LEU A 86 11.32 -3.16 -4.28
CA LEU A 86 12.37 -3.65 -3.41
C LEU A 86 13.58 -4.10 -4.24
N ASP A 87 14.74 -3.53 -3.94
CA ASP A 87 16.03 -3.77 -4.58
C ASP A 87 16.17 -3.31 -6.05
N ALA A 88 17.41 -3.34 -6.54
CA ALA A 88 17.78 -2.85 -7.88
C ALA A 88 17.09 -3.59 -9.05
N PRO A 89 16.86 -4.93 -9.00
CA PRO A 89 16.12 -5.61 -10.06
C PRO A 89 14.69 -5.08 -10.21
N ALA A 90 13.97 -4.85 -9.10
CA ALA A 90 12.61 -4.30 -9.14
C ALA A 90 12.58 -2.88 -9.71
N ARG A 91 13.56 -2.04 -9.35
CA ARG A 91 13.72 -0.70 -9.95
C ARG A 91 13.83 -0.77 -11.49
N THR A 92 14.61 -1.71 -11.99
CA THR A 92 14.80 -1.89 -13.43
C THR A 92 13.51 -2.34 -14.10
N VAL A 93 12.76 -3.25 -13.47
CA VAL A 93 11.47 -3.73 -13.96
C VAL A 93 10.44 -2.60 -13.98
N ALA A 94 10.31 -1.83 -12.90
CA ALA A 94 9.42 -0.68 -12.82
C ALA A 94 9.72 0.35 -13.93
N ALA A 95 11.00 0.66 -14.18
CA ALA A 95 11.40 1.54 -15.27
C ALA A 95 10.98 1.03 -16.66
N ARG A 96 11.15 -0.28 -16.93
CA ARG A 96 10.71 -0.91 -18.19
C ARG A 96 9.19 -0.94 -18.36
N LEU A 97 8.46 -1.00 -17.23
CA LEU A 97 7.00 -0.95 -17.19
C LEU A 97 6.46 0.48 -17.13
N ARG A 98 7.33 1.49 -17.07
CA ARG A 98 7.00 2.92 -16.93
C ARG A 98 6.17 3.21 -15.67
N ILE A 99 6.40 2.45 -14.61
CA ILE A 99 5.82 2.70 -13.28
C ILE A 99 6.74 3.64 -12.52
N ARG A 100 6.15 4.70 -11.96
CA ARG A 100 6.82 5.53 -10.95
C ARG A 100 6.47 4.95 -9.58
N PRO A 101 7.46 4.40 -8.84
CA PRO A 101 7.19 3.89 -7.51
C PRO A 101 7.05 5.04 -6.51
N ASP A 102 6.04 4.96 -5.66
CA ASP A 102 5.82 5.82 -4.51
C ASP A 102 6.82 5.48 -3.39
N ILE A 103 7.11 4.19 -3.22
CA ILE A 103 7.98 3.67 -2.16
C ILE A 103 9.17 2.92 -2.75
N ARG A 104 10.38 3.36 -2.38
CA ARG A 104 11.65 2.78 -2.87
C ARG A 104 12.58 2.28 -1.75
N PHE A 105 12.44 2.82 -0.56
CA PHE A 105 13.24 2.52 0.62
C PHE A 105 12.28 2.22 1.76
N GLY A 106 12.68 1.33 2.67
CA GLY A 106 11.76 0.85 3.72
C GLY A 106 10.53 0.14 3.14
N ALA A 107 10.63 -0.43 1.93
CA ALA A 107 9.48 -0.83 1.14
C ALA A 107 8.52 -1.78 1.88
N ILE A 108 9.04 -2.80 2.57
CA ILE A 108 8.19 -3.75 3.32
C ILE A 108 7.38 -3.04 4.41
N ALA A 109 8.01 -2.18 5.21
CA ALA A 109 7.31 -1.41 6.24
C ALA A 109 6.29 -0.44 5.61
N GLY A 110 6.69 0.26 4.56
CA GLY A 110 5.82 1.22 3.88
C GLY A 110 4.60 0.59 3.20
N VAL A 111 4.72 -0.62 2.62
CA VAL A 111 3.55 -1.31 2.04
C VAL A 111 2.58 -1.80 3.10
N ILE A 112 3.10 -2.32 4.22
CA ILE A 112 2.27 -2.71 5.37
C ILE A 112 1.51 -1.49 5.88
N GLU A 113 2.23 -0.39 6.13
CA GLU A 113 1.66 0.85 6.65
C GLU A 113 0.62 1.49 5.71
N ALA A 114 0.84 1.43 4.39
CA ALA A 114 -0.14 1.89 3.40
C ALA A 114 -1.39 1.00 3.39
N SER A 115 -1.22 -0.32 3.46
CA SER A 115 -2.36 -1.25 3.53
C SER A 115 -3.11 -1.17 4.84
N GLU A 116 -2.45 -0.95 5.98
CA GLU A 116 -3.12 -0.67 7.27
C GLU A 116 -4.06 0.55 7.16
N ARG A 117 -3.68 1.55 6.35
CA ARG A 117 -4.50 2.74 6.05
C ARG A 117 -5.58 2.53 4.98
N GLY A 118 -5.76 1.29 4.51
CA GLY A 118 -6.84 0.93 3.58
C GLY A 118 -6.45 0.92 2.11
N LEU A 119 -5.17 1.15 1.77
CA LEU A 119 -4.72 1.23 0.38
C LEU A 119 -4.39 -0.13 -0.22
N GLY A 120 -4.77 -0.33 -1.48
CA GLY A 120 -4.26 -1.39 -2.33
C GLY A 120 -2.81 -1.12 -2.74
N VAL A 121 -1.93 -2.10 -2.57
CA VAL A 121 -0.48 -1.93 -2.78
C VAL A 121 0.08 -3.01 -3.69
N ALA A 122 0.87 -2.62 -4.69
CA ALA A 122 1.68 -3.52 -5.49
C ALA A 122 3.17 -3.38 -5.14
N LEU A 123 3.78 -4.46 -4.64
CA LEU A 123 5.21 -4.51 -4.36
C LEU A 123 5.92 -5.38 -5.39
N ILE A 124 6.80 -4.79 -6.20
CA ILE A 124 7.71 -5.55 -7.06
C ILE A 124 8.96 -5.92 -6.26
N LEU A 125 9.24 -7.22 -6.15
CA LEU A 125 10.36 -7.74 -5.35
C LEU A 125 10.98 -9.00 -5.95
N PRO A 126 12.30 -9.22 -5.75
CA PRO A 126 12.95 -10.49 -6.06
C PRO A 126 12.33 -11.67 -5.29
N GLU A 127 12.29 -12.85 -5.91
CA GLU A 127 11.68 -14.07 -5.34
C GLU A 127 12.27 -14.46 -3.97
N ASP A 128 13.58 -14.26 -3.78
CA ASP A 128 14.33 -14.54 -2.56
C ASP A 128 14.00 -13.57 -1.42
N ARG A 129 13.27 -12.48 -1.72
CA ARG A 129 12.80 -11.49 -0.75
C ARG A 129 11.35 -11.73 -0.33
N VAL A 130 10.61 -12.61 -1.01
CA VAL A 130 9.20 -12.88 -0.73
C VAL A 130 8.99 -13.43 0.68
N ALA A 131 9.83 -14.38 1.12
CA ALA A 131 9.70 -14.96 2.46
C ALA A 131 9.84 -13.91 3.57
N ALA A 132 10.79 -12.97 3.42
CA ALA A 132 10.98 -11.87 4.36
C ALA A 132 9.80 -10.89 4.36
N ALA A 133 9.24 -10.58 3.18
CA ALA A 133 8.06 -9.73 3.07
C ALA A 133 6.82 -10.38 3.71
N VAL A 134 6.59 -11.67 3.45
CA VAL A 134 5.47 -12.43 4.05
C VAL A 134 5.62 -12.51 5.57
N ALA A 135 6.82 -12.82 6.08
CA ALA A 135 7.04 -12.86 7.52
C ALA A 135 6.70 -11.52 8.20
N ALA A 136 7.08 -10.40 7.59
CA ALA A 136 6.75 -9.07 8.12
C ALA A 136 5.24 -8.75 8.03
N ILE A 137 4.56 -9.16 6.96
CA ILE A 137 3.10 -8.99 6.82
C ILE A 137 2.37 -9.81 7.88
N GLU A 138 2.76 -11.06 8.09
CA GLU A 138 2.18 -11.93 9.13
C GLU A 138 2.42 -11.39 10.54
N GLU A 139 3.62 -10.84 10.79
CA GLU A 139 3.93 -10.19 12.07
C GLU A 139 3.05 -8.96 12.31
N ALA A 140 2.78 -8.18 11.26
CA ALA A 140 1.83 -7.07 11.32
C ALA A 140 0.40 -7.57 11.58
N ASN A 141 -0.06 -8.57 10.82
CA ASN A 141 -1.39 -9.15 10.94
C ASN A 141 -1.67 -9.71 12.34
N ALA A 142 -0.66 -10.24 13.03
CA ALA A 142 -0.80 -10.71 14.42
C ALA A 142 -1.21 -9.60 15.42
N ARG A 143 -1.04 -8.32 15.05
CA ARG A 143 -1.40 -7.15 15.87
C ARG A 143 -2.69 -6.47 15.40
N LEU A 144 -3.23 -6.83 14.24
CA LEU A 144 -4.39 -6.19 13.65
C LEU A 144 -5.68 -6.92 14.00
N THR A 145 -6.78 -6.16 14.12
CA THR A 145 -8.11 -6.75 14.33
C THR A 145 -8.64 -7.43 13.06
N GLU A 146 -8.39 -6.82 11.91
CA GLU A 146 -8.63 -7.40 10.59
C GLU A 146 -7.28 -7.57 9.89
N ALA A 147 -6.97 -8.77 9.40
CA ALA A 147 -5.70 -9.04 8.74
C ALA A 147 -5.64 -8.35 7.37
N ILE A 148 -4.45 -7.88 6.99
CA ILE A 148 -4.14 -7.42 5.63
C ILE A 148 -4.12 -8.65 4.71
N PRO A 149 -5.07 -8.78 3.76
CA PRO A 149 -4.99 -9.80 2.73
C PRO A 149 -3.77 -9.55 1.84
N TYR A 150 -3.09 -10.63 1.46
CA TYR A 150 -1.99 -10.55 0.50
C TYR A 150 -2.01 -11.72 -0.47
N GLU A 151 -1.48 -11.49 -1.65
CA GLU A 151 -1.31 -12.48 -2.70
C GLU A 151 0.09 -12.40 -3.30
N THR A 152 0.49 -13.44 -4.02
CA THR A 152 1.81 -13.50 -4.64
C THR A 152 1.71 -13.85 -6.11
N ILE A 153 2.12 -12.94 -6.99
CA ILE A 153 1.92 -13.05 -8.44
C ILE A 153 3.27 -13.16 -9.15
N PRO A 154 3.53 -14.25 -9.89
CA PRO A 154 4.77 -14.40 -10.67
C PRO A 154 4.76 -13.55 -11.92
N LEU A 155 5.81 -12.74 -12.09
CA LEU A 155 6.06 -11.94 -13.30
C LEU A 155 7.10 -12.58 -14.24
N GLY A 156 7.71 -13.69 -13.83
CA GLY A 156 8.63 -14.54 -14.59
C GLY A 156 8.13 -15.96 -14.69
#